data_AF-A0A1D1YI44-F1
#
_entry.id   AF-A0A1D1YI44-F1
#
_cell.length_a   1.000
_cell.length_b   1.000
_cell.length_c   1.000
_cell.angle_alpha   90.00
_cell.angle_beta   90.00
_cell.angle_gamma   90.00
#
_symmetry.space_group_name_H-M   'P 1'
#
loop_
_entity.id
_entity.type
_entity.pdbx_description
1 polymer ?
#
loop_
_entity_poly.entity_id
_entity_poly.type
_entity_poly.pdbx_seq_one_letter_code
_entity_poly.pdbx_strand_id
1 'polypeptide(L)'
;RIPHPKPHWIKRPIMAENKIAKPAGMPIEDLEHQLAQALYDLENNVADFKKDLKPLQFKEAKEYEIGGGKKAIVVKVSVPKLKLFQRVQQRLTRELEKKFADRHVVFIGDRRILRKPGRKSRVKQARPRSRTLTAVHEKWLEDLVHPTEIVGQRTLVRIDGSRLIKVFLDNKDSTSLEYKLDTFSAVYRKMTGKDVFFDFRQSQLE
;
A
#
# COMPACT_ATOMS: atom_id res chain seq x y z
N ARG A 1 42.43 35.32 17.56
CA ARG A 1 41.02 35.09 17.14
C ARG A 1 41.04 33.99 16.08
N ILE A 2 40.84 32.74 16.49
CA ILE A 2 40.93 31.58 15.58
C ILE A 2 39.65 31.55 14.73
N PRO A 3 39.73 31.57 13.39
CA PRO A 3 38.54 31.52 12.55
C PRO A 3 37.88 30.14 12.72
N HIS A 4 36.64 30.13 13.20
CA HIS A 4 35.83 28.91 13.25
C HIS A 4 35.49 28.50 11.81
N PRO A 5 35.70 27.23 11.42
CA PRO A 5 35.24 26.75 10.11
C PRO A 5 33.71 26.85 10.07
N LYS A 6 33.18 27.54 9.05
CA LYS A 6 31.74 27.64 8.82
C LYS A 6 31.14 26.22 8.70
N PRO A 7 29.96 25.94 9.28
CA PRO A 7 29.30 24.66 9.05
C PRO A 7 28.94 24.58 7.57
N HIS A 8 29.74 23.84 6.80
CA HIS A 8 29.30 23.32 5.53
C HIS A 8 28.02 22.53 5.78
N TRP A 9 26.93 22.98 5.16
CA TRP A 9 25.74 22.16 5.02
C TRP A 9 26.17 20.95 4.20
N ILE A 10 26.59 19.87 4.88
CA ILE A 10 26.88 18.61 4.23
C ILE A 10 25.59 18.20 3.54
N LYS A 11 25.52 18.32 2.22
CA LYS A 11 24.57 17.54 1.43
C LYS A 11 24.96 16.09 1.68
N ARG A 12 24.33 15.49 2.69
CA ARG A 12 24.40 14.05 2.92
C ARG A 12 24.15 13.38 1.56
N PRO A 13 25.00 12.44 1.12
CA PRO A 13 24.69 11.67 -0.08
C PRO A 13 23.27 11.12 0.07
N ILE A 14 22.48 11.20 -1.00
CA ILE A 14 21.11 10.66 -1.00
C ILE A 14 21.28 9.15 -0.95
N MET A 15 21.31 8.59 0.25
CA MET A 15 21.34 7.14 0.47
C MET A 15 19.94 6.58 0.19
N ALA A 16 19.88 5.33 -0.27
CA ALA A 16 18.63 4.61 -0.49
C ALA A 16 17.72 4.62 0.75
N GLU A 17 18.32 4.61 1.94
CA GLU A 17 17.65 4.72 3.25
C GLU A 17 16.74 5.95 3.38
N ASN A 18 17.00 7.04 2.64
CA ASN A 18 16.13 8.21 2.65
C ASN A 18 14.72 7.92 2.09
N LYS A 19 14.52 6.81 1.37
CA LYS A 19 13.21 6.32 0.93
C LYS A 19 12.40 5.68 2.06
N ILE A 20 13.03 5.38 3.19
CA ILE A 20 12.41 4.73 4.34
C ILE A 20 12.06 5.81 5.37
N ALA A 21 10.78 5.95 5.69
CA ALA A 21 10.24 6.91 6.66
C ALA A 21 9.76 6.17 7.93
N LYS A 22 10.67 5.45 8.59
CA LYS A 22 10.41 4.80 9.88
C LYS A 22 10.67 5.75 11.07
N PRO A 23 9.93 5.60 12.18
CA PRO A 23 10.28 6.30 13.42
C PRO A 23 11.64 5.85 13.94
N ALA A 24 12.37 6.74 14.60
CA ALA A 24 13.69 6.46 15.14
C ALA A 24 13.65 5.28 16.12
N GLY A 25 14.53 4.28 15.92
CA GLY A 25 14.69 3.13 16.80
C GLY A 25 14.02 1.83 16.34
N MET A 26 13.27 1.83 15.23
CA MET A 26 12.86 0.55 14.60
C MET A 26 13.96 0.03 13.68
N PRO A 27 14.30 -1.27 13.76
CA PRO A 27 15.19 -1.90 12.79
C PRO A 27 14.55 -1.86 11.40
N ILE A 28 15.41 -1.69 10.40
CA ILE A 28 15.05 -1.78 8.99
C ILE A 28 15.19 -3.24 8.60
N GLU A 29 14.17 -3.81 7.97
CA GLU A 29 14.21 -5.19 7.51
C GLU A 29 14.92 -5.29 6.16
N ASP A 30 15.52 -6.45 5.85
CA ASP A 30 16.27 -6.66 4.61
C ASP A 30 15.42 -6.37 3.36
N LEU A 31 14.13 -6.73 3.40
CA LEU A 31 13.19 -6.46 2.31
C LEU A 31 12.99 -4.96 2.07
N GLU A 32 12.99 -4.16 3.14
CA GLU A 32 12.86 -2.72 3.03
C GLU A 32 14.12 -2.08 2.47
N HIS A 33 15.29 -2.57 2.84
CA HIS A 33 16.55 -2.16 2.22
C HIS A 33 16.57 -2.49 0.73
N GLN A 34 16.13 -3.69 0.33
CA GLN A 34 16.03 -4.07 -1.08
C GLN A 34 15.04 -3.18 -1.85
N LEU A 35 13.86 -2.91 -1.28
CA LEU A 35 12.86 -2.02 -1.90
C LEU A 35 13.39 -0.58 -2.01
N ALA A 36 14.04 -0.08 -0.98
CA ALA A 36 14.63 1.26 -0.95
C ALA A 36 15.74 1.42 -1.99
N GLN A 37 16.61 0.41 -2.12
CA GLN A 37 17.62 0.38 -3.16
C GLN A 37 16.98 0.34 -4.55
N ALA A 38 15.97 -0.52 -4.75
CA ALA A 38 15.26 -0.62 -6.00
C ALA A 38 14.65 0.71 -6.44
N LEU A 39 14.05 1.47 -5.51
CA LEU A 39 13.50 2.81 -5.74
C LEU A 39 14.57 3.85 -6.03
N TYR A 40 15.71 3.78 -5.34
CA TYR A 40 16.84 4.68 -5.56
C TYR A 40 17.47 4.47 -6.96
N ASP A 41 17.64 3.23 -7.37
CA ASP A 41 18.14 2.91 -8.72
C ASP A 41 17.18 3.42 -9.80
N LEU A 42 15.86 3.26 -9.60
CA LEU A 42 14.86 3.76 -10.55
C LEU A 42 14.88 5.29 -10.66
N GLU A 43 15.15 6.00 -9.56
CA GLU A 43 15.31 7.45 -9.56
C GLU A 43 16.52 7.91 -10.39
N ASN A 44 17.60 7.12 -10.40
CA ASN A 44 18.84 7.47 -11.09
C ASN A 44 18.90 6.98 -12.55
N ASN A 45 18.33 5.81 -12.83
CA ASN A 45 18.41 5.18 -14.15
C ASN A 45 17.33 5.68 -15.11
N VAL A 46 16.20 6.20 -14.60
CA VAL A 46 15.08 6.66 -15.44
C VAL A 46 14.81 8.14 -15.18
N ALA A 47 15.18 8.98 -16.15
CA ALA A 47 15.09 10.44 -16.05
C ALA A 47 13.67 10.94 -15.72
N ASP A 48 12.64 10.29 -16.27
CA ASP A 48 11.23 10.66 -16.06
C ASP A 48 10.74 10.39 -14.63
N PHE A 49 11.29 9.36 -13.97
CA PHE A 49 10.91 9.01 -12.60
C PHE A 49 11.57 9.90 -11.55
N LYS A 50 12.64 10.62 -11.89
CA LYS A 50 13.43 11.39 -10.94
C LYS A 50 12.61 12.45 -10.20
N LYS A 51 11.77 13.20 -10.91
CA LYS A 51 10.93 14.25 -10.32
C LYS A 51 9.87 13.66 -9.39
N ASP A 52 9.32 12.51 -9.77
CA ASP A 52 8.18 11.90 -9.09
C ASP A 52 8.59 11.06 -7.89
N LEU A 53 9.71 10.32 -7.98
CA LEU A 53 10.21 9.43 -6.93
C LEU A 53 10.95 10.18 -5.83
N LYS A 54 11.61 11.31 -6.12
CA LYS A 54 12.37 12.08 -5.14
C LYS A 54 11.61 12.39 -3.83
N PRO A 55 10.34 12.87 -3.84
CA PRO A 55 9.59 13.12 -2.60
C PRO A 55 8.98 11.85 -1.96
N LEU A 56 8.99 10.72 -2.67
CA LEU A 56 8.35 9.49 -2.21
C LEU A 56 9.18 8.81 -1.14
N GLN A 57 8.47 8.41 -0.09
CA GLN A 57 8.99 7.58 0.99
C GLN A 57 7.90 6.60 1.40
N PHE A 58 8.30 5.38 1.73
CA PHE A 58 7.42 4.38 2.32
C PHE A 58 7.79 4.17 3.79
N LYS A 59 6.85 3.64 4.56
CA LYS A 59 7.01 3.43 6.01
C LYS A 59 7.45 2.02 6.36
N GLU A 60 6.86 1.04 5.70
CA GLU A 60 7.05 -0.37 6.03
C GLU A 60 6.78 -1.18 4.77
N ALA A 61 7.50 -2.28 4.57
CA ALA A 61 7.19 -3.24 3.52
C ALA A 61 7.07 -4.63 4.16
N LYS A 62 6.00 -5.36 3.83
CA LYS A 62 5.77 -6.72 4.34
C LYS A 62 5.55 -7.70 3.21
N GLU A 63 6.08 -8.89 3.38
CA GLU A 63 5.80 -10.00 2.49
C GLU A 63 4.60 -10.82 3.01
N TYR A 64 3.69 -11.19 2.11
CA TYR A 64 2.57 -12.09 2.37
C TYR A 64 2.57 -13.24 1.39
N GLU A 65 2.30 -14.44 1.87
CA GLU A 65 2.13 -15.63 1.02
C GLU A 65 0.70 -15.69 0.47
N ILE A 66 0.57 -15.83 -0.85
CA ILE A 66 -0.71 -15.77 -1.59
C ILE A 66 -1.30 -17.18 -1.81
N GLY A 67 -0.51 -18.24 -1.53
CA GLY A 67 -0.84 -19.61 -1.90
C GLY A 67 -0.20 -19.99 -3.24
N GLY A 68 -0.04 -21.30 -3.48
CA GLY A 68 0.62 -21.80 -4.69
C GLY A 68 2.09 -21.39 -4.84
N GLY A 69 2.79 -21.11 -3.72
CA GLY A 69 4.20 -20.70 -3.71
C GLY A 69 4.47 -19.23 -4.09
N LYS A 70 3.43 -18.48 -4.48
CA LYS A 70 3.55 -17.06 -4.84
C LYS A 70 3.54 -16.16 -3.60
N LYS A 71 4.28 -15.06 -3.66
CA LYS A 71 4.39 -14.06 -2.59
C LYS A 71 4.01 -12.66 -3.09
N ALA A 72 3.43 -11.85 -2.22
CA ALA A 72 3.14 -10.44 -2.46
C ALA A 72 3.94 -9.55 -1.51
N ILE A 73 4.46 -8.46 -2.04
CA ILE A 73 5.07 -7.39 -1.25
C ILE A 73 4.04 -6.27 -1.09
N VAL A 74 3.65 -6.01 0.15
CA VAL A 74 2.76 -4.91 0.50
C VAL A 74 3.59 -3.77 1.07
N VAL A 75 3.59 -2.66 0.35
CA VAL A 75 4.32 -1.45 0.72
C VAL A 75 3.36 -0.47 1.37
N LYS A 76 3.57 -0.20 2.66
CA LYS A 76 2.80 0.78 3.42
C LYS A 76 3.36 2.18 3.21
N VAL A 77 2.51 3.07 2.73
CA VAL A 77 2.83 4.46 2.44
C VAL A 77 2.08 5.38 3.39
N SER A 78 2.69 6.48 3.82
CA SER A 78 1.98 7.48 4.62
C SER A 78 0.81 8.07 3.81
N VAL A 79 -0.38 8.13 4.40
CA VAL A 79 -1.62 8.59 3.72
C VAL A 79 -1.46 9.91 2.94
N PRO A 80 -0.77 10.96 3.45
CA PRO A 80 -0.56 12.19 2.69
C PRO A 80 0.23 12.00 1.39
N LYS A 81 1.13 11.02 1.34
CA LYS A 81 1.96 10.72 0.16
C LYS A 81 1.30 9.72 -0.79
N LEU A 82 0.23 9.06 -0.38
CA LEU A 82 -0.43 8.00 -1.15
C LEU A 82 -0.90 8.49 -2.53
N LYS A 83 -1.46 9.70 -2.61
CA LYS A 83 -1.89 10.30 -3.88
C LYS A 83 -0.73 10.55 -4.86
N LEU A 84 0.47 10.84 -4.34
CA LEU A 84 1.68 10.98 -5.15
C LEU A 84 2.15 9.63 -5.70
N PHE A 85 2.07 8.58 -4.89
CA PHE A 85 2.34 7.21 -5.34
C PHE A 85 1.35 6.78 -6.42
N GLN A 86 0.04 7.01 -6.22
CA GLN A 86 -1.03 6.64 -7.16
C GLN A 86 -0.81 7.22 -8.57
N ARG A 87 -0.27 8.45 -8.67
CA ARG A 87 0.04 9.09 -9.95
C ARG A 87 1.05 8.32 -10.80
N VAL A 88 2.01 7.65 -10.16
CA VAL A 88 3.07 6.88 -10.83
C VAL A 88 2.91 5.38 -10.68
N GLN A 89 1.90 4.93 -9.94
CA GLN A 89 1.75 3.55 -9.47
C GLN A 89 1.74 2.52 -10.60
N GLN A 90 1.05 2.78 -11.71
CA GLN A 90 0.98 1.85 -12.84
C GLN A 90 2.37 1.55 -13.44
N ARG A 91 3.20 2.59 -13.60
CA ARG A 91 4.55 2.43 -14.15
C ARG A 91 5.53 1.90 -13.10
N LEU A 92 5.41 2.38 -11.86
CA LEU A 92 6.25 1.97 -10.74
C LEU A 92 6.07 0.48 -10.38
N THR A 93 4.83 -0.01 -10.34
CA THR A 93 4.53 -1.43 -10.07
C THR A 93 5.19 -2.33 -11.10
N ARG A 94 5.09 -2.01 -12.39
CA ARG A 94 5.74 -2.78 -13.47
C ARG A 94 7.25 -2.87 -13.31
N GLU A 95 7.92 -1.75 -12.99
CA GLU A 95 9.37 -1.73 -12.80
C GLU A 95 9.82 -2.47 -11.53
N LEU A 96 9.03 -2.40 -10.45
CA LEU A 96 9.31 -3.16 -9.24
C LEU A 96 9.06 -4.65 -9.44
N GLU A 97 7.99 -5.06 -10.14
CA GLU A 97 7.70 -6.47 -10.41
C GLU A 97 8.75 -7.13 -11.33
N LYS A 98 9.39 -6.36 -12.23
CA LYS A 98 10.56 -6.84 -12.98
C LYS A 98 11.76 -7.16 -12.07
N LYS A 99 11.97 -6.37 -11.01
CA LYS A 99 13.08 -6.55 -10.06
C LYS A 99 12.80 -7.66 -9.03
N PHE A 100 11.57 -7.74 -8.57
CA PHE A 100 11.12 -8.73 -7.61
C PHE A 100 10.45 -9.89 -8.36
N ALA A 101 11.29 -10.76 -8.94
CA ALA A 101 10.88 -11.90 -9.76
C ALA A 101 9.71 -12.68 -9.13
N ASP A 102 8.58 -12.67 -9.83
CA ASP A 102 7.30 -13.34 -9.50
C ASP A 102 6.63 -12.91 -8.19
N ARG A 103 6.98 -11.74 -7.65
CA ARG A 103 6.28 -11.16 -6.48
C ARG A 103 5.41 -10.00 -6.90
N HIS A 104 4.13 -10.08 -6.57
CA HIS A 104 3.21 -8.98 -6.82
C HIS A 104 3.45 -7.84 -5.83
N VAL A 105 3.59 -6.61 -6.35
CA VAL A 105 3.81 -5.43 -5.51
C VAL A 105 2.52 -4.62 -5.41
N VAL A 106 2.07 -4.36 -4.18
CA VAL A 106 0.85 -3.59 -3.89
C VAL A 106 1.13 -2.48 -2.90
N PHE A 107 0.59 -1.28 -3.16
CA PHE A 107 0.75 -0.11 -2.31
C PHE A 107 -0.50 0.12 -1.46
N ILE A 108 -0.32 0.36 -0.17
CA ILE A 108 -1.42 0.59 0.75
C ILE A 108 -1.12 1.78 1.67
N GLY A 109 -2.13 2.57 1.98
CA GLY A 109 -2.03 3.63 2.98
C GLY A 109 -1.91 3.09 4.40
N ASP A 110 -0.87 3.53 5.11
CA ASP A 110 -0.67 3.29 6.54
C ASP A 110 -1.72 4.08 7.35
N ARG A 111 -2.83 3.41 7.65
CA ARG A 111 -3.97 3.98 8.38
C ARG A 111 -4.01 3.40 9.80
N ARG A 112 -4.03 4.28 10.79
CA ARG A 112 -4.11 3.89 12.21
C ARG A 112 -5.55 3.76 12.68
N ILE A 113 -5.96 2.53 12.97
CA ILE A 113 -7.25 2.21 13.61
C ILE A 113 -7.17 2.58 15.09
N LEU A 114 -8.09 3.44 15.55
CA LEU A 114 -8.28 3.70 16.98
C LEU A 114 -9.31 2.72 17.55
N ARG A 115 -9.22 2.35 18.83
CA ARG A 115 -10.26 1.52 19.47
C ARG A 115 -11.52 2.35 19.71
N LYS A 116 -12.70 1.70 19.70
CA LYS A 116 -13.95 2.36 20.08
C LYS A 116 -13.86 2.73 21.57
N PRO A 117 -14.05 4.00 21.96
CA PRO A 117 -14.03 4.36 23.38
C PRO A 117 -15.19 3.64 24.09
N GLY A 118 -14.87 2.87 25.13
CA GLY A 118 -15.85 2.23 26.00
C GLY A 118 -16.24 3.14 27.17
N ARG A 119 -17.17 2.67 28.01
CA ARG A 119 -17.68 3.44 29.17
C ARG A 119 -16.58 3.87 30.16
N LYS A 120 -15.49 3.10 30.29
CA LYS A 120 -14.34 3.39 31.16
C LYS A 120 -13.20 4.17 30.47
N SER A 121 -13.41 4.63 29.23
CA SER A 121 -12.38 5.36 28.47
C SER A 121 -12.13 6.73 29.08
N ARG A 122 -10.85 7.06 29.32
CA ARG A 122 -10.41 8.40 29.77
C ARG A 122 -10.11 9.35 28.60
N VAL A 123 -10.34 8.91 27.35
CA VAL A 123 -10.10 9.71 26.15
C VAL A 123 -11.14 10.82 26.06
N LYS A 124 -10.69 12.08 26.18
CA LYS A 124 -11.56 13.27 26.10
C LYS A 124 -11.94 13.66 24.67
N GLN A 125 -11.06 13.38 23.71
CA GLN A 125 -11.27 13.74 22.30
C GLN A 125 -12.15 12.70 21.59
N ALA A 126 -13.12 13.17 20.80
CA ALA A 126 -13.94 12.30 19.97
C ALA A 126 -13.08 11.53 18.94
N ARG A 127 -13.38 10.24 18.75
CA ARG A 127 -12.69 9.40 17.76
C ARG A 127 -13.09 9.85 16.34
N PRO A 128 -12.14 10.22 15.47
CA PRO A 128 -12.45 10.55 14.07
C PRO A 128 -13.01 9.35 13.31
N ARG A 129 -14.01 9.57 12.45
CA ARG A 129 -14.63 8.52 11.60
C ARG A 129 -13.60 7.84 10.69
N SER A 130 -12.63 8.60 10.17
CA SER A 130 -11.53 8.10 9.33
C SER A 130 -10.61 7.09 10.04
N ARG A 131 -10.63 7.05 11.38
CA ARG A 131 -9.82 6.13 12.19
C ARG A 131 -10.67 5.02 12.81
N THR A 132 -11.81 4.74 12.18
CA THR A 132 -12.66 3.60 12.51
C THR A 132 -12.23 2.34 11.77
N LEU A 133 -12.45 1.16 12.36
CA LEU A 133 -12.09 -0.11 11.73
C LEU A 133 -12.77 -0.26 10.38
N THR A 134 -14.08 0.02 10.31
CA THR A 134 -14.86 -0.07 9.08
C THR A 134 -14.33 0.86 7.98
N ALA A 135 -14.15 2.15 8.29
CA ALA A 135 -13.66 3.11 7.31
C ALA A 135 -12.23 2.80 6.83
N VAL A 136 -11.36 2.30 7.72
CA VAL A 136 -10.00 1.91 7.33
C VAL A 136 -10.01 0.69 6.42
N HIS A 137 -10.87 -0.30 6.69
CA HIS A 137 -10.99 -1.49 5.85
C HIS A 137 -11.53 -1.17 4.46
N GLU A 138 -12.53 -0.30 4.36
CA GLU A 138 -13.03 0.21 3.07
C GLU A 138 -11.92 0.92 2.28
N LYS A 139 -11.14 1.79 2.95
CA LYS A 139 -10.02 2.48 2.29
C LYS A 139 -8.86 1.57 1.91
N TRP A 140 -8.65 0.46 2.61
CA TRP A 140 -7.69 -0.55 2.18
C TRP A 140 -8.17 -1.32 0.95
N LEU A 141 -9.47 -1.60 0.82
CA LEU A 141 -10.01 -2.19 -0.41
C LEU A 141 -9.76 -1.27 -1.62
N GLU A 142 -10.07 0.01 -1.49
CA GLU A 142 -9.83 1.01 -2.55
C GLU A 142 -8.34 1.08 -2.96
N ASP A 143 -7.42 1.11 -1.98
CA ASP A 143 -5.98 1.20 -2.29
C ASP A 143 -5.45 -0.06 -3.00
N LEU A 144 -5.94 -1.25 -2.63
CA LEU A 144 -5.49 -2.52 -3.19
C LEU A 144 -5.77 -2.62 -4.69
N VAL A 145 -6.92 -2.12 -5.14
CA VAL A 145 -7.40 -2.29 -6.51
C VAL A 145 -6.99 -1.16 -7.45
N HIS A 146 -6.31 -0.12 -6.95
CA HIS A 146 -5.80 0.98 -7.77
C HIS A 146 -4.91 0.44 -8.92
N PRO A 147 -5.14 0.80 -10.19
CA PRO A 147 -5.84 2.00 -10.68
C PRO A 147 -7.37 1.88 -10.84
N THR A 148 -7.95 0.70 -10.69
CA THR A 148 -9.40 0.54 -10.88
C THR A 148 -10.21 1.10 -9.73
N GLU A 149 -11.44 1.47 -10.05
CA GLU A 149 -12.43 1.89 -9.07
C GLU A 149 -13.39 0.75 -8.75
N ILE A 150 -13.85 0.72 -7.50
CA ILE A 150 -14.88 -0.21 -7.06
C ILE A 150 -16.24 0.35 -7.46
N VAL A 151 -16.93 -0.35 -8.36
CA VAL A 151 -18.27 0.02 -8.85
C VAL A 151 -19.35 -0.41 -7.87
N GLY A 152 -19.12 -1.50 -7.14
CA GLY A 152 -20.09 -2.00 -6.19
C GLY A 152 -19.49 -2.97 -5.18
N GLN A 153 -20.16 -3.09 -4.04
CA GLN A 153 -19.77 -4.02 -2.99
C GLN A 153 -21.02 -4.68 -2.43
N ARG A 154 -21.03 -6.01 -2.36
CA ARG A 154 -22.09 -6.80 -1.72
C ARG A 154 -21.48 -7.70 -0.66
N THR A 155 -22.14 -7.82 0.49
CA THR A 155 -21.74 -8.80 1.51
C THR A 155 -22.73 -9.94 1.50
N LEU A 156 -22.25 -11.14 1.13
CA LEU A 156 -23.03 -12.36 1.25
C LEU A 156 -22.83 -12.93 2.64
N VAL A 157 -23.93 -13.25 3.30
CA VAL A 157 -23.95 -13.97 4.57
C VAL A 157 -24.46 -15.37 4.27
N ARG A 158 -23.64 -16.38 4.55
CA ARG A 158 -24.01 -17.79 4.37
C ARG A 158 -24.79 -18.29 5.60
N ILE A 159 -25.41 -19.47 5.48
CA ILE A 159 -26.24 -20.09 6.53
C ILE A 159 -25.43 -20.39 7.80
N ASP A 160 -24.14 -20.69 7.65
CA ASP A 160 -23.17 -20.87 8.74
C ASP A 160 -22.77 -19.55 9.44
N GLY A 161 -23.27 -18.41 8.98
CA GLY A 161 -22.92 -17.08 9.47
C GLY A 161 -21.61 -16.53 8.91
N SER A 162 -20.90 -17.29 8.05
CA SER A 162 -19.70 -16.80 7.38
C SER A 162 -20.05 -15.66 6.41
N ARG A 163 -19.16 -14.68 6.30
CA ARG A 163 -19.37 -13.49 5.47
C ARG A 163 -18.34 -13.46 4.35
N LEU A 164 -18.82 -13.35 3.12
CA LEU A 164 -18.01 -13.15 1.93
C LEU A 164 -18.34 -11.79 1.33
N ILE A 165 -17.34 -10.91 1.23
CA ILE A 165 -17.50 -9.61 0.58
C ILE A 165 -17.18 -9.80 -0.90
N LYS A 166 -18.16 -9.61 -1.78
CA LYS A 166 -17.91 -9.56 -3.22
C LYS A 166 -17.78 -8.10 -3.66
N VAL A 167 -16.63 -7.76 -4.22
CA VAL A 167 -16.27 -6.43 -4.69
C VAL A 167 -16.26 -6.46 -6.22
N PHE A 168 -17.00 -5.54 -6.82
CA PHE A 168 -17.11 -5.41 -8.27
C PHE A 168 -16.24 -4.25 -8.74
N LEU A 169 -15.34 -4.54 -9.68
CA LEU A 169 -14.42 -3.59 -10.28
C LEU A 169 -14.95 -3.10 -11.64
N ASP A 170 -14.54 -1.90 -12.04
CA ASP A 170 -14.79 -1.39 -13.39
C ASP A 170 -14.06 -2.24 -14.44
N ASN A 171 -14.72 -2.51 -15.57
CA ASN A 171 -14.23 -3.43 -16.61
C ASN A 171 -13.13 -2.80 -17.50
N LYS A 172 -12.91 -1.48 -17.42
CA LYS A 172 -11.96 -0.77 -18.30
C LYS A 172 -10.52 -1.31 -18.24
N ASP A 173 -10.07 -1.71 -17.05
CA ASP A 173 -8.69 -2.16 -16.83
C ASP A 173 -8.59 -3.68 -16.58
N SER A 174 -9.63 -4.45 -16.92
CA SER A 174 -9.74 -5.88 -16.62
C SER A 174 -8.51 -6.66 -17.06
N THR A 175 -8.07 -6.46 -18.31
CA THR A 175 -6.89 -7.12 -18.89
C THR A 175 -5.60 -6.88 -18.11
N SER A 176 -5.47 -5.73 -17.43
CA SER A 176 -4.25 -5.35 -16.72
C SER A 176 -4.22 -5.75 -15.24
N LEU A 177 -5.35 -6.10 -14.64
CA LEU A 177 -5.48 -6.38 -13.21
C LEU A 177 -5.97 -7.79 -12.89
N GLU A 178 -6.53 -8.51 -13.85
CA GLU A 178 -7.10 -9.85 -13.66
C GLU A 178 -6.11 -10.83 -13.00
N TYR A 179 -4.84 -10.79 -13.41
CA TYR A 179 -3.81 -11.67 -12.83
C TYR A 179 -3.47 -11.38 -11.35
N LYS A 180 -3.94 -10.26 -10.78
CA LYS A 180 -3.71 -9.86 -9.38
C LYS A 180 -4.90 -10.11 -8.44
N LEU A 181 -6.07 -10.52 -8.93
CA LEU A 181 -7.29 -10.62 -8.12
C LEU A 181 -7.15 -11.58 -6.92
N ASP A 182 -6.51 -12.73 -7.14
CA ASP A 182 -6.24 -13.71 -6.07
C ASP A 182 -5.28 -13.12 -5.02
N THR A 183 -4.30 -12.33 -5.48
CA THR A 183 -3.36 -11.63 -4.61
C THR A 183 -4.07 -10.63 -3.72
N PHE A 184 -4.97 -9.82 -4.28
CA PHE A 184 -5.73 -8.84 -3.50
C PHE A 184 -6.59 -9.52 -2.44
N SER A 185 -7.23 -10.63 -2.80
CA SER A 185 -8.06 -11.43 -1.89
C SER A 185 -7.23 -11.97 -0.73
N ALA A 186 -6.07 -12.58 -1.02
CA ALA A 186 -5.18 -13.14 -0.01
C ALA A 186 -4.58 -12.06 0.91
N VAL A 187 -4.09 -10.96 0.33
CA VAL A 187 -3.52 -9.84 1.09
C VAL A 187 -4.56 -9.23 2.02
N TYR A 188 -5.77 -8.96 1.51
CA TYR A 188 -6.83 -8.38 2.33
C TYR A 188 -7.26 -9.32 3.46
N ARG A 189 -7.35 -10.63 3.18
CA ARG A 189 -7.63 -11.66 4.19
C ARG A 189 -6.56 -11.69 5.28
N LYS A 190 -5.27 -11.65 4.92
CA LYS A 190 -4.17 -11.63 5.89
C LYS A 190 -4.15 -10.36 6.74
N MET A 191 -4.46 -9.20 6.14
CA MET A 191 -4.48 -7.92 6.86
C MET A 191 -5.68 -7.75 7.78
N THR A 192 -6.86 -8.25 7.36
CA THR A 192 -8.13 -7.92 8.02
C THR A 192 -8.87 -9.10 8.63
N GLY A 193 -8.51 -10.33 8.26
CA GLY A 193 -9.21 -11.56 8.62
C GLY A 193 -10.56 -11.73 7.92
N LYS A 194 -10.89 -10.92 6.91
CA LYS A 194 -12.17 -10.98 6.18
C LYS A 194 -11.95 -11.58 4.79
N ASP A 195 -12.85 -12.47 4.39
CA ASP A 195 -12.83 -13.06 3.06
C ASP A 195 -13.46 -12.11 2.04
N VAL A 196 -12.72 -11.86 0.96
CA VAL A 196 -13.12 -11.00 -0.16
C VAL A 196 -12.96 -11.77 -1.45
N PHE A 197 -13.88 -11.53 -2.38
CA PHE A 197 -13.81 -11.98 -3.76
C PHE A 197 -13.93 -10.76 -4.68
N PHE A 198 -12.94 -10.56 -5.54
CA PHE A 198 -12.95 -9.50 -6.53
C PHE A 198 -13.40 -10.03 -7.87
N ASP A 199 -14.23 -9.26 -8.58
CA ASP A 199 -14.78 -9.65 -9.87
C ASP A 199 -14.96 -8.41 -10.75
N PHE A 200 -14.78 -8.56 -12.05
CA PHE A 200 -15.11 -7.50 -13.00
C PHE A 200 -16.58 -7.63 -13.35
N ARG A 201 -17.36 -6.54 -13.20
CA ARG A 201 -18.77 -6.59 -13.55
C ARG A 201 -18.88 -6.78 -15.07
N GLN A 202 -19.23 -7.97 -15.53
CA GLN A 202 -19.74 -8.15 -16.88
C GLN A 202 -21.02 -7.33 -16.97
N SER A 203 -21.05 -6.37 -17.89
CA SER A 203 -22.26 -5.60 -18.19
C SER A 203 -23.39 -6.60 -18.38
N GLN A 204 -24.33 -6.63 -17.45
CA GLN A 204 -25.61 -7.28 -17.70
C GLN A 204 -26.24 -6.44 -18.81
N LEU A 205 -26.14 -6.92 -20.05
CA LEU A 205 -26.98 -6.48 -21.14
C LEU A 205 -28.41 -6.81 -20.70
N GLU A 206 -29.13 -5.79 -20.23
CA GLU A 206 -30.59 -5.75 -20.36
C GLU A 206 -30.95 -5.56 -21.84
#